data_AF-A0A8J9X497-F1
#
_entry.id   AF-A0A8J9X497-F1
#
_cell.length_a   1.000
_cell.length_b   1.000
_cell.length_c   1.000
_cell.angle_alpha   90.00
_cell.angle_beta   90.00
_cell.angle_gamma   90.00
#
_symmetry.space_group_name_H-M   'P 1'
#
loop_
_entity.id
_entity.type
_entity.pdbx_description
1 polymer ?
#
loop_
_entity_poly.entity_id
_entity_poly.type
_entity_poly.pdbx_seq_one_letter_code
_entity_poly.pdbx_strand_id
1 'polypeptide(L)'
;MPRGVKKEHLPTKTCVVCHRPYTWRKKWEKVWDEVTTCSKSCNAKRRTLAQQAKRNRSNDTAESHPDSDILNTSVPEPHQSNDTDALLMELYNETDRIEDSRRDDRDESDTAKDLAKAARKAAKKKAKAERRDQRQGRADPSYGRKECTQCHQSVDLLIRCVVDASGDWEMVCGRCWKNVSGGVVDGDADHPHYRYGGLWKNRARK
;
A
#
# COMPACT_ATOMS: atom_id res chain seq x y z
N MET A 1 15.83 22.71 -4.02
CA MET A 1 16.62 23.65 -4.84
C MET A 1 18.04 23.34 -4.45
N PRO A 2 18.96 23.06 -5.38
CA PRO A 2 20.38 23.26 -5.10
C PRO A 2 20.49 24.67 -4.52
N ARG A 3 20.98 24.77 -3.28
CA ARG A 3 20.96 26.03 -2.54
C ARG A 3 21.80 27.04 -3.34
N GLY A 4 21.20 28.17 -3.74
CA GLY A 4 21.92 29.27 -4.40
C GLY A 4 21.66 29.52 -5.90
N VAL A 5 20.91 28.67 -6.62
CA VAL A 5 20.62 28.93 -8.05
C VAL A 5 19.39 29.84 -8.21
N LYS A 6 19.56 30.99 -8.88
CA LYS A 6 18.44 31.88 -9.27
C LYS A 6 17.50 31.12 -10.21
N LYS A 7 16.18 31.37 -10.08
CA LYS A 7 15.14 30.64 -10.85
C LYS A 7 15.31 30.73 -12.37
N GLU A 8 15.96 31.78 -12.86
CA GLU A 8 16.25 32.03 -14.28
C GLU A 8 17.24 31.03 -14.87
N HIS A 9 18.15 30.47 -14.07
CA HIS A 9 19.19 29.54 -14.54
C HIS A 9 18.78 28.06 -14.36
N LEU A 10 17.49 27.77 -14.18
CA LEU A 10 17.03 26.40 -14.05
C LEU A 10 17.05 25.69 -15.41
N PRO A 11 17.51 24.43 -15.47
CA PRO A 11 17.48 23.68 -16.71
C PRO A 11 16.02 23.48 -17.16
N THR A 12 15.81 23.64 -18.46
CA THR A 12 14.50 23.50 -19.11
C THR A 12 14.52 22.30 -20.05
N LYS A 13 13.45 21.49 -20.04
CA LYS A 13 13.22 20.37 -20.95
C LYS A 13 11.87 20.53 -21.66
N THR A 14 11.70 19.90 -22.81
CA THR A 14 10.42 19.89 -23.56
C THR A 14 9.61 18.65 -23.23
N CYS A 15 8.32 18.80 -22.94
CA CYS A 15 7.45 17.67 -22.62
C CYS A 15 7.12 16.85 -23.88
N VAL A 16 7.36 15.54 -23.85
CA VAL A 16 7.07 14.64 -25.00
C VAL A 16 5.57 14.44 -25.29
N VAL A 17 4.68 14.97 -24.45
CA VAL A 17 3.21 14.76 -24.54
C VAL A 17 2.45 16.02 -24.93
N CYS A 18 2.85 17.17 -24.39
CA CYS A 18 2.18 18.45 -24.65
C CYS A 18 3.09 19.47 -25.32
N HIS A 19 4.36 19.13 -25.57
CA HIS A 19 5.36 19.95 -26.26
C HIS A 19 5.64 21.31 -25.61
N ARG A 20 5.17 21.54 -24.38
CA ARG A 20 5.47 22.74 -23.60
C ARG A 20 6.82 22.61 -22.88
N PRO A 21 7.63 23.69 -22.82
CA PRO A 21 8.83 23.71 -22.01
C PRO A 21 8.47 23.62 -20.53
N TYR A 22 9.30 22.94 -19.74
CA TYR A 22 9.14 22.87 -18.29
C TYR A 22 10.50 22.88 -17.59
N THR A 23 10.54 23.58 -16.46
CA THR A 23 11.74 23.74 -15.64
C THR A 23 11.84 22.70 -14.54
N TRP A 24 13.05 22.52 -14.02
CA TRP A 24 13.34 21.64 -12.88
C TRP A 24 12.43 21.89 -11.67
N ARG A 25 12.11 20.82 -10.93
CA ARG A 25 11.29 20.87 -9.69
C ARG A 25 11.95 20.02 -8.61
N LYS A 26 11.80 20.43 -7.34
CA LYS A 26 12.39 19.72 -6.19
C LYS A 26 12.08 18.22 -6.14
N LYS A 27 10.87 17.82 -6.56
CA LYS A 27 10.48 16.40 -6.60
C LYS A 27 11.28 15.55 -7.61
N TRP A 28 11.98 16.19 -8.55
CA TRP A 28 12.76 15.54 -9.62
C TRP A 28 14.26 15.56 -9.34
N GLU A 29 14.67 15.98 -8.15
CA GLU A 29 16.08 16.09 -7.75
C GLU A 29 16.90 14.83 -8.03
N LYS A 30 16.32 13.64 -7.83
CA LYS A 30 17.02 12.36 -8.02
C LYS A 30 16.88 11.75 -9.43
N VAL A 31 15.98 12.27 -10.26
CA VAL A 31 15.55 11.62 -11.52
C VAL A 31 15.43 12.62 -12.67
N TRP A 32 16.06 13.78 -12.57
CA TRP A 32 15.88 14.86 -13.54
C TRP A 32 16.24 14.42 -14.96
N ASP A 33 17.30 13.63 -15.12
CA ASP A 33 17.77 13.14 -16.42
C ASP A 33 16.75 12.23 -17.11
N GLU A 34 16.06 11.38 -16.34
CA GLU A 34 15.03 10.46 -16.82
C GLU A 34 13.67 11.11 -17.09
N VAL A 35 13.37 12.27 -16.48
CA VAL A 35 12.06 12.92 -16.61
C VAL A 35 11.91 13.52 -18.00
N THR A 36 10.86 13.08 -18.70
CA THR A 36 10.48 13.52 -20.06
C THR A 36 9.13 14.23 -20.13
N THR A 37 8.35 14.25 -19.04
CA THR A 37 6.99 14.81 -19.01
C THR A 37 6.83 15.88 -17.96
N CYS A 38 6.11 16.96 -18.29
CA CYS A 38 5.98 18.13 -17.42
C CYS A 38 5.08 17.93 -16.19
N SER A 39 4.13 16.99 -16.23
CA SER A 39 3.09 16.82 -15.21
C SER A 39 2.68 15.36 -15.01
N LYS A 40 1.93 15.08 -13.93
CA LYS A 40 1.34 13.76 -13.69
C LYS A 40 0.34 13.38 -14.78
N SER A 41 -0.45 14.35 -15.27
CA SER A 41 -1.42 14.12 -16.35
C SER A 41 -0.74 13.75 -17.67
N CYS A 42 0.36 14.42 -18.02
CA CYS A 42 1.15 14.06 -19.21
C CYS A 42 1.76 12.66 -19.07
N ASN A 43 2.32 12.32 -17.90
CA ASN A 43 2.86 10.98 -17.69
C ASN A 43 1.78 9.89 -17.79
N ALA A 44 0.59 10.14 -17.23
CA ALA A 44 -0.56 9.24 -17.37
C ALA A 44 -0.96 9.06 -18.85
N LYS A 45 -1.10 10.15 -19.60
CA LYS A 45 -1.42 10.11 -21.04
C LYS A 45 -0.38 9.31 -21.83
N ARG A 46 0.91 9.52 -21.57
CA ARG A 46 2.01 8.74 -22.19
C ARG A 46 1.87 7.24 -21.93
N ARG A 47 1.55 6.83 -20.70
CA ARG A 47 1.35 5.42 -20.35
C ARG A 47 0.14 4.82 -21.05
N THR A 48 -0.97 5.55 -21.13
CA THR A 48 -2.18 5.11 -21.85
C THR A 48 -1.91 4.91 -23.33
N LEU A 49 -1.22 5.86 -23.99
CA LEU A 49 -0.84 5.74 -25.40
C LEU A 49 0.06 4.52 -25.65
N ALA A 50 1.03 4.25 -24.77
CA ALA A 50 1.87 3.07 -24.86
C ALA A 50 1.10 1.76 -24.68
N GLN A 51 0.09 1.73 -23.79
CA GLN A 51 -0.79 0.57 -23.60
C GLN A 51 -1.66 0.31 -24.84
N GLN A 52 -2.23 1.37 -25.42
CA GLN A 52 -3.04 1.28 -26.64
C GLN A 52 -2.22 0.73 -27.81
N ALA A 53 -1.00 1.22 -28.01
CA ALA A 53 -0.11 0.72 -29.06
C ALA A 53 0.21 -0.78 -28.92
N LYS A 54 0.38 -1.28 -27.68
CA LYS A 54 0.59 -2.72 -27.43
C LYS A 54 -0.65 -3.54 -27.75
N ARG A 55 -1.83 -3.05 -27.39
CA ARG A 55 -3.10 -3.71 -27.67
C ARG A 55 -3.39 -3.79 -29.17
N ASN A 56 -3.10 -2.73 -29.91
CA ASN A 56 -3.30 -2.74 -31.36
C ASN A 56 -2.37 -3.77 -32.02
N ARG A 57 -1.10 -3.84 -31.59
CA ARG A 57 -0.15 -4.85 -32.08
C ARG A 57 -0.60 -6.30 -31.83
N SER A 58 -1.22 -6.59 -30.67
CA SER A 58 -1.76 -7.94 -30.41
C SER A 58 -2.99 -8.26 -31.26
N ASN A 59 -3.77 -7.27 -31.64
CA ASN A 59 -4.94 -7.46 -32.50
C ASN A 59 -4.52 -7.71 -33.97
N ASP A 60 -3.47 -7.05 -34.45
CA ASP A 60 -2.95 -7.25 -35.81
C ASP A 60 -2.45 -8.69 -36.07
N THR A 61 -2.19 -9.49 -35.02
CA THR A 61 -1.76 -10.90 -35.16
C THR A 61 -2.95 -11.88 -35.21
N ALA A 62 -4.17 -11.43 -34.93
CA ALA A 62 -5.37 -12.27 -34.88
C ALA A 62 -6.20 -12.27 -36.18
N GLU A 63 -5.95 -11.33 -37.10
CA GLU A 63 -6.70 -11.20 -38.37
C GLU A 63 -5.95 -11.74 -39.61
N SER A 64 -4.76 -12.33 -39.47
CA SER A 64 -4.05 -12.99 -40.57
C SER A 64 -4.16 -14.51 -40.49
N HIS A 65 -5.37 -15.06 -40.69
CA HIS A 65 -5.56 -16.46 -41.10
C HIS A 65 -5.96 -16.44 -42.59
N PRO A 66 -5.09 -16.89 -43.52
CA PRO A 66 -5.54 -17.12 -44.90
C PRO A 66 -6.54 -18.28 -44.88
N ASP A 67 -7.71 -18.06 -45.49
CA ASP A 67 -8.78 -19.06 -45.64
C ASP A 67 -8.21 -20.42 -46.04
N SER A 68 -8.32 -21.40 -45.15
CA SER A 68 -8.11 -22.81 -45.47
C SER A 68 -9.47 -23.45 -45.66
N ASP A 69 -9.91 -23.51 -46.92
CA ASP A 69 -10.96 -24.42 -47.38
C ASP A 69 -10.63 -25.84 -46.94
N ILE A 70 -11.31 -26.35 -45.90
CA ILE A 70 -11.31 -27.77 -45.56
C ILE A 70 -12.58 -28.39 -46.13
N LEU A 71 -12.37 -29.27 -47.11
CA LEU A 71 -13.38 -30.13 -47.73
C LEU A 71 -14.16 -30.91 -46.66
N ASN A 72 -15.48 -30.78 -46.70
CA ASN A 72 -16.45 -31.60 -45.99
C ASN A 72 -16.51 -32.99 -46.65
N THR A 73 -16.11 -34.05 -45.93
CA THR A 73 -16.37 -35.44 -46.35
C THR A 73 -17.27 -36.10 -45.31
N SER A 74 -18.44 -36.52 -45.78
CA SER A 74 -19.53 -37.14 -45.04
C SER A 74 -19.18 -38.59 -44.68
N VAL A 75 -19.23 -38.95 -43.40
CA VAL A 75 -19.16 -40.34 -42.92
C VAL A 75 -20.57 -40.81 -42.54
N PRO A 76 -21.04 -42.01 -42.95
CA PRO A 76 -22.37 -42.51 -42.58
C PRO A 76 -22.36 -43.29 -41.25
N GLU A 77 -23.45 -43.15 -40.49
CA GLU A 77 -23.66 -43.75 -39.16
C GLU A 77 -23.95 -45.27 -39.18
N PRO A 78 -23.48 -46.05 -38.18
CA PRO A 78 -23.91 -47.41 -37.98
C PRO A 78 -25.04 -47.55 -36.93
N HIS A 79 -25.89 -48.51 -37.26
CA HIS A 79 -27.17 -48.95 -36.71
C HIS A 79 -27.06 -49.64 -35.33
N GLN A 80 -28.06 -49.38 -34.48
CA GLN A 80 -28.20 -49.79 -33.08
C GLN A 80 -28.65 -51.24 -32.91
N SER A 81 -28.03 -51.96 -31.95
CA SER A 81 -28.60 -53.15 -31.30
C SER A 81 -28.48 -53.02 -29.78
N ASN A 82 -29.62 -52.92 -29.11
CA ASN A 82 -29.81 -52.35 -27.76
C ASN A 82 -29.75 -53.38 -26.61
N ASP A 83 -28.68 -54.19 -26.51
CA ASP A 83 -28.48 -55.06 -25.33
C ASP A 83 -27.08 -54.94 -24.69
N THR A 84 -26.14 -54.25 -25.33
CA THR A 84 -24.81 -53.97 -24.75
C THR A 84 -24.71 -52.59 -24.08
N ASP A 85 -25.73 -51.74 -24.30
CA ASP A 85 -25.72 -50.33 -23.91
C ASP A 85 -26.06 -50.14 -22.42
N ALA A 86 -26.94 -50.99 -21.86
CA ALA A 86 -27.31 -50.92 -20.44
C ALA A 86 -26.16 -51.31 -19.50
N LEU A 87 -25.41 -52.36 -19.86
CA LEU A 87 -24.30 -52.88 -19.04
C LEU A 87 -23.05 -52.00 -19.19
N LEU A 88 -22.86 -51.39 -20.36
CA LEU A 88 -21.84 -50.36 -20.59
C LEU A 88 -22.17 -49.08 -19.82
N MET A 89 -23.43 -48.64 -19.78
CA MET A 89 -23.86 -47.48 -19.01
C MET A 89 -23.78 -47.71 -17.49
N GLU A 90 -24.06 -48.92 -16.99
CA GLU A 90 -23.84 -49.26 -15.57
C GLU A 90 -22.35 -49.27 -15.20
N LEU A 91 -21.49 -49.84 -16.04
CA LEU A 91 -20.04 -49.80 -15.82
C LEU A 91 -19.49 -48.37 -15.93
N TYR A 92 -19.97 -47.55 -16.87
CA TYR A 92 -19.59 -46.13 -16.98
C TYR A 92 -20.04 -45.33 -15.75
N ASN A 93 -21.29 -45.51 -15.29
CA ASN A 93 -21.81 -44.86 -14.10
C ASN A 93 -21.09 -45.32 -12.82
N GLU A 94 -20.63 -46.57 -12.75
CA GLU A 94 -19.82 -47.08 -11.64
C GLU A 94 -18.39 -46.52 -11.68
N THR A 95 -17.77 -46.43 -12.86
CA THR A 95 -16.45 -45.80 -13.03
C THR A 95 -16.49 -44.30 -12.73
N ASP A 96 -17.55 -43.59 -13.10
CA ASP A 96 -17.73 -42.16 -12.79
C ASP A 96 -17.89 -41.93 -11.28
N ARG A 97 -18.59 -42.81 -10.55
CA ARG A 97 -18.69 -42.74 -9.07
C ARG A 97 -17.34 -43.01 -8.38
N ILE A 98 -16.55 -43.93 -8.93
CA ILE A 98 -15.20 -44.23 -8.43
C ILE A 98 -14.22 -43.09 -8.75
N GLU A 99 -14.37 -42.38 -9.87
CA GLU A 99 -13.58 -41.18 -10.18
C GLU A 99 -14.00 -39.96 -9.34
N ASP A 100 -15.29 -39.75 -9.10
CA ASP A 100 -15.78 -38.60 -8.33
C ASP A 100 -15.38 -38.67 -6.85
N SER A 101 -15.33 -39.88 -6.29
CA SER A 101 -14.79 -40.13 -4.94
C SER A 101 -13.27 -39.97 -4.82
N ARG A 102 -12.52 -39.97 -5.94
CA ARG A 102 -11.08 -39.64 -5.99
C ARG A 102 -10.80 -38.17 -6.29
N ARG A 103 -11.84 -37.39 -6.66
CA ARG A 103 -11.71 -35.94 -6.95
C ARG A 103 -11.76 -35.06 -5.69
N ASP A 104 -12.10 -35.64 -4.53
CA ASP A 104 -12.09 -34.96 -3.24
C ASP A 104 -10.75 -35.07 -2.48
N ASP A 105 -9.66 -35.49 -3.14
CA ASP A 105 -8.29 -35.27 -2.67
C ASP A 105 -7.83 -33.83 -2.93
N ARG A 106 -8.64 -32.84 -2.52
CA ARG A 106 -8.16 -31.46 -2.43
C ARG A 106 -7.21 -31.42 -1.24
N ASP A 107 -5.95 -31.74 -1.52
CA ASP A 107 -4.81 -31.81 -0.61
C ASP A 107 -5.01 -30.83 0.57
N GLU A 108 -5.07 -31.38 1.79
CA GLU A 108 -5.20 -30.63 3.05
C GLU A 108 -4.23 -29.43 3.09
N SER A 109 -3.05 -29.58 2.44
CA SER A 109 -2.04 -28.54 2.29
C SER A 109 -2.52 -27.31 1.48
N ASP A 110 -3.39 -27.49 0.49
CA ASP A 110 -3.94 -26.41 -0.32
C ASP A 110 -5.04 -25.64 0.43
N THR A 111 -5.85 -26.32 1.24
CA THR A 111 -6.81 -25.64 2.13
C THR A 111 -6.10 -24.81 3.20
N ALA A 112 -5.01 -25.32 3.79
CA ALA A 112 -4.20 -24.60 4.75
C ALA A 112 -3.51 -23.36 4.13
N LYS A 113 -2.99 -23.49 2.89
CA LYS A 113 -2.41 -22.36 2.14
C LYS A 113 -3.46 -21.28 1.86
N ASP A 114 -4.67 -21.66 1.49
CA ASP A 114 -5.75 -20.72 1.20
C ASP A 114 -6.24 -20.00 2.46
N LEU A 115 -6.35 -20.71 3.59
CA LEU A 115 -6.65 -20.12 4.89
C LEU A 115 -5.55 -19.14 5.35
N ALA A 116 -4.27 -19.50 5.20
CA ALA A 116 -3.16 -18.61 5.52
C ALA A 116 -3.15 -17.36 4.62
N LYS A 117 -3.45 -17.52 3.33
CA LYS A 117 -3.59 -16.42 2.37
C LYS A 117 -4.78 -15.52 2.72
N ALA A 118 -5.90 -16.10 3.15
CA ALA A 118 -7.07 -15.36 3.63
C ALA A 118 -6.76 -14.59 4.91
N ALA A 119 -6.11 -15.21 5.90
CA ALA A 119 -5.67 -14.58 7.14
C ALA A 119 -4.73 -13.40 6.88
N ARG A 120 -3.74 -13.57 5.99
CA ARG A 120 -2.83 -12.47 5.58
C ARG A 120 -3.58 -11.31 4.93
N LYS A 121 -4.53 -11.60 4.03
CA LYS A 121 -5.38 -10.58 3.40
C LYS A 121 -6.25 -9.86 4.42
N ALA A 122 -6.84 -10.60 5.37
CA ALA A 122 -7.64 -10.05 6.45
C ALA A 122 -6.81 -9.13 7.38
N ALA A 123 -5.61 -9.56 7.77
CA ALA A 123 -4.68 -8.76 8.57
C ALA A 123 -4.28 -7.47 7.85
N LYS A 124 -3.96 -7.54 6.55
CA LYS A 124 -3.65 -6.36 5.73
C LYS A 124 -4.86 -5.41 5.61
N LYS A 125 -6.07 -5.94 5.49
CA LYS A 125 -7.31 -5.14 5.46
C LYS A 125 -7.56 -4.46 6.81
N LYS A 126 -7.39 -5.19 7.92
CA LYS A 126 -7.50 -4.67 9.29
C LYS A 126 -6.50 -3.54 9.55
N ALA A 127 -5.21 -3.77 9.27
CA ALA A 127 -4.18 -2.73 9.44
C ALA A 127 -4.44 -1.47 8.58
N LYS A 128 -5.02 -1.63 7.38
CA LYS A 128 -5.41 -0.49 6.54
C LYS A 128 -6.61 0.26 7.11
N ALA A 129 -7.57 -0.45 7.71
CA ALA A 129 -8.71 0.14 8.40
C ALA A 129 -8.25 0.93 9.64
N GLU A 130 -7.40 0.35 10.49
CA GLU A 130 -6.81 1.02 11.65
C GLU A 130 -6.07 2.30 11.27
N ARG A 131 -5.25 2.28 10.20
CA ARG A 131 -4.58 3.48 9.68
C ARG A 131 -5.56 4.54 9.15
N ARG A 132 -6.74 4.13 8.65
CA ARG A 132 -7.78 5.06 8.22
C ARG A 132 -8.46 5.68 9.45
N ASP A 133 -8.76 4.89 10.47
CA ASP A 133 -9.38 5.37 11.72
C ASP A 133 -8.46 6.36 12.44
N GLN A 134 -7.15 6.11 12.46
CA GLN A 134 -6.13 7.07 12.91
C GLN A 134 -6.20 8.41 12.17
N ARG A 135 -6.38 8.40 10.85
CA ARG A 135 -6.49 9.64 10.06
C ARG A 135 -7.83 10.36 10.26
N GLN A 136 -8.88 9.62 10.58
CA GLN A 136 -10.22 10.16 10.83
C GLN A 136 -10.45 10.55 12.29
N GLY A 137 -9.44 10.44 13.16
CA GLY A 137 -9.56 10.77 14.59
C GLY A 137 -10.39 9.79 15.41
N ARG A 138 -10.77 8.63 14.83
CA ARG A 138 -11.50 7.54 15.52
C ARG A 138 -10.56 6.49 16.12
N ALA A 139 -9.25 6.75 16.13
CA ALA A 139 -8.31 5.83 16.75
C ALA A 139 -8.48 5.75 18.26
N ASP A 140 -8.04 4.62 18.79
CA ASP A 140 -8.00 4.28 20.21
C ASP A 140 -7.59 5.49 21.09
N PRO A 141 -8.29 5.76 22.24
CA PRO A 141 -8.00 6.85 23.17
C PRO A 141 -6.54 6.96 23.66
N SER A 142 -5.77 5.87 23.63
CA SER A 142 -4.35 5.84 24.00
C SER A 142 -3.41 6.22 22.85
N TYR A 143 -3.89 6.18 21.60
CA TYR A 143 -3.03 6.35 20.43
C TYR A 143 -2.30 7.70 20.42
N GLY A 144 -0.96 7.64 20.31
CA GLY A 144 -0.08 8.80 20.19
C GLY A 144 0.20 9.53 21.51
N ARG A 145 -0.31 9.04 22.65
CA ARG A 145 0.08 9.55 23.97
C ARG A 145 1.54 9.21 24.25
N LYS A 146 2.21 10.07 25.02
CA LYS A 146 3.55 9.83 25.53
C LYS A 146 3.50 9.84 27.05
N GLU A 147 4.37 9.05 27.67
CA GLU A 147 4.47 8.95 29.11
C GLU A 147 5.24 10.13 29.71
N CYS A 148 4.80 10.54 30.89
CA CYS A 148 5.55 11.43 31.77
C CYS A 148 6.75 10.69 32.35
N THR A 149 7.96 11.25 32.33
CA THR A 149 9.16 10.65 32.94
C THR A 149 9.07 10.51 34.46
N GLN A 150 8.25 11.35 35.11
CA GLN A 150 8.15 11.43 36.56
C GLN A 150 7.05 10.52 37.15
N CYS A 151 5.91 10.39 36.47
CA CYS A 151 4.77 9.60 36.96
C CYS A 151 4.33 8.48 36.03
N HIS A 152 4.99 8.31 34.88
CA HIS A 152 4.69 7.31 33.84
C HIS A 152 3.26 7.32 33.28
N GLN A 153 2.46 8.33 33.62
CA GLN A 153 1.12 8.48 33.07
C GLN A 153 1.21 8.91 31.60
N SER A 154 0.50 8.18 30.75
CA SER A 154 0.34 8.50 29.33
C SER A 154 -0.65 9.65 29.16
N VAL A 155 -0.17 10.79 28.66
CA VAL A 155 -0.96 12.02 28.51
C VAL A 155 -0.81 12.61 27.10
N ASP A 156 -1.76 13.49 26.74
CA ASP A 156 -1.80 14.15 25.43
C ASP A 156 -1.02 15.49 25.40
N LEU A 157 -0.57 15.97 26.57
CA LEU A 157 0.16 17.23 26.74
C LEU A 157 1.32 17.03 27.72
N LEU A 158 2.54 17.26 27.25
CA LEU A 158 3.77 17.18 28.03
C LEU A 158 4.58 18.47 27.86
N ILE A 159 5.31 18.82 28.89
CA ILE A 159 6.30 19.88 28.89
C ILE A 159 7.64 19.20 28.68
N ARG A 160 8.37 19.66 27.67
CA ARG A 160 9.74 19.24 27.45
C ARG A 160 10.63 20.14 28.31
N CYS A 161 11.41 19.56 29.21
CA CYS A 161 12.32 20.30 30.07
C CYS A 161 13.57 19.48 30.39
N VAL A 162 14.64 20.18 30.75
CA VAL A 162 15.78 19.60 31.49
C VAL A 162 15.51 19.86 32.96
N VAL A 163 15.81 18.90 33.84
CA VAL A 163 15.55 19.00 35.28
C VAL A 163 16.80 18.79 36.13
N ASP A 164 17.82 18.16 35.57
CA ASP A 164 19.05 17.74 36.26
C ASP A 164 20.30 18.27 35.52
N ALA A 165 21.46 18.05 36.13
CA ALA A 165 22.74 18.47 35.56
C ALA A 165 23.16 17.66 34.31
N SER A 166 22.47 16.55 34.00
CA SER A 166 22.77 15.72 32.82
C SER A 166 22.52 16.48 31.52
N GLY A 167 21.56 17.40 31.52
CA GLY A 167 21.17 18.14 30.33
C GLY A 167 20.22 17.37 29.41
N ASP A 168 19.76 16.18 29.83
CA ASP A 168 18.85 15.36 29.03
C ASP A 168 17.44 15.96 29.00
N TRP A 169 16.81 15.87 27.83
CA TRP A 169 15.46 16.39 27.63
C TRP A 169 14.42 15.38 28.11
N GLU A 170 13.78 15.69 29.21
CA GLU A 170 12.66 14.96 29.75
C GLU A 170 11.30 15.43 29.21
N MET A 171 10.28 14.60 29.40
CA MET A 171 8.89 14.91 29.10
C MET A 171 8.06 14.78 30.36
N VAL A 172 7.57 15.91 30.87
CA VAL A 172 6.89 15.97 32.17
C VAL A 172 5.45 16.44 31.99
N CYS A 173 4.48 15.80 32.64
CA CYS A 173 3.09 16.24 32.56
C CYS A 173 2.87 17.53 33.35
N GLY A 174 1.79 18.26 33.09
CA GLY A 174 1.52 19.53 33.78
C GLY A 174 1.39 19.42 35.31
N ARG A 175 1.07 18.22 35.83
CA ARG A 175 1.01 17.97 37.28
C ARG A 175 2.41 17.83 37.89
N CYS A 176 3.28 17.06 37.26
CA CYS A 176 4.66 16.86 37.70
C CYS A 176 5.55 18.08 37.41
N TRP A 177 5.17 18.95 36.47
CA TRP A 177 5.94 20.13 36.11
C TRP A 177 6.25 21.05 37.29
N LYS A 178 5.25 21.30 38.14
CA LYS A 178 5.44 22.14 39.34
C LYS A 178 6.50 21.59 40.29
N ASN A 179 6.64 20.26 40.36
CA ASN A 179 7.62 19.62 41.23
C ASN A 179 9.04 19.71 40.67
N VAL A 180 9.20 19.76 39.35
CA VAL A 180 10.52 19.77 38.71
C VAL A 180 11.02 21.17 38.35
N SER A 181 10.13 22.16 38.31
CA SER A 181 10.49 23.56 37.99
C SER A 181 10.31 24.52 39.17
N GLY A 182 9.80 24.04 40.31
CA GLY A 182 9.34 24.90 41.42
C GLY A 182 8.08 25.72 41.12
N GLY A 183 7.52 25.59 39.91
CA GLY A 183 6.39 26.40 39.44
C GLY A 183 6.81 27.70 38.74
N VAL A 184 8.11 27.95 38.58
CA VAL A 184 8.66 29.11 37.85
C VAL A 184 9.17 28.69 36.47
N VAL A 185 9.03 29.59 35.50
CA VAL A 185 9.27 29.32 34.07
C VAL A 185 10.76 29.12 33.73
N ASP A 186 11.65 29.74 34.51
CA ASP A 186 13.11 29.71 34.30
C ASP A 186 13.88 29.02 35.44
N GLY A 187 13.17 28.29 36.30
CA GLY A 187 13.73 27.60 37.47
C GLY A 187 13.87 28.52 38.67
N ASP A 188 13.75 27.93 39.86
CA ASP A 188 13.99 28.61 41.15
C ASP A 188 15.42 28.35 41.64
N ALA A 189 15.81 29.00 42.74
CA ALA A 189 17.10 28.75 43.40
C ALA A 189 17.30 27.24 43.73
N ASP A 190 16.20 26.53 43.99
CA ASP A 190 16.18 25.08 44.27
C ASP A 190 16.24 24.21 43.00
N HIS A 191 16.10 24.80 41.80
CA HIS A 191 16.10 24.10 40.50
C HIS A 191 17.08 24.75 39.50
N PRO A 192 18.38 24.86 39.84
CA PRO A 192 19.35 25.63 39.06
C PRO A 192 19.65 25.07 37.66
N HIS A 193 19.34 23.80 37.43
CA HIS A 193 19.55 23.13 36.14
C HIS A 193 18.29 23.07 35.28
N TYR A 194 17.17 23.59 35.78
CA TYR A 194 15.92 23.53 35.04
C TYR A 194 15.99 24.37 33.76
N ARG A 195 15.61 23.78 32.62
CA ARG A 195 15.51 24.50 31.35
C ARG A 195 14.26 24.13 30.59
N TYR A 196 13.46 25.13 30.23
CA TYR A 196 12.27 24.94 29.41
C TYR A 196 12.62 24.65 27.93
N GLY A 197 11.99 23.63 27.36
CA GLY A 197 12.21 23.13 26.00
C GLY A 197 10.98 23.13 25.09
N GLY A 198 9.86 23.70 25.54
CA GLY A 198 8.61 23.79 24.79
C GLY A 198 7.54 22.78 25.21
N LEU A 199 6.34 22.96 24.64
CA LEU A 199 5.21 22.06 24.85
C LEU A 199 5.13 21.00 23.75
N TRP A 200 5.02 19.74 24.15
CA TRP A 200 4.67 18.63 23.28
C TRP A 200 3.17 18.36 23.36
N LYS A 201 2.51 18.22 22.20
CA LYS A 201 1.08 17.95 22.07
C LYS A 201 0.87 16.75 21.17
N ASN A 202 0.00 15.83 21.57
CA ASN A 202 -0.44 14.73 20.72
C ASN A 202 -1.26 15.29 19.54
N ARG A 203 -0.64 15.35 18.36
CA ARG A 203 -1.26 15.86 17.13
C ARG A 203 -2.32 14.93 16.54
N ALA A 204 -2.46 13.70 17.05
CA ALA A 204 -3.49 12.76 16.63
C ALA A 204 -4.85 13.08 17.24
N ARG A 205 -4.88 13.84 18.36
CA ARG A 205 -6.09 14.42 18.96
C ARG A 205 -6.20 15.86 18.43
N LYS A 206 -7.20 16.14 17.60
CA LYS A 206 -7.46 17.47 17.05
C LYS A 206 -8.86 17.91 17.41
#